data_AF-A0A2D4M2W4-F1
#
_entry.id   AF-A0A2D4M2W4-F1
#
_cell.length_a   1.000
_cell.length_b   1.000
_cell.length_c   1.000
_cell.angle_alpha   90.00
_cell.angle_beta   90.00
_cell.angle_gamma   90.00
#
_symmetry.space_group_name_H-M   'P 1'
#
loop_
_entity.id
_entity.type
_entity.pdbx_description
1 polymer ?
#
loop_
_entity_poly.entity_id
_entity_poly.type
_entity_poly.pdbx_seq_one_letter_code
_entity_poly.pdbx_strand_id
1 'polypeptide(L)'
;QTIWYRLRRLMEPERFQMELGPIPEALTHDSVGALVEAWDRVAAGALDRVVPLRPLIQHGSRSAPWFSEALMEMKRWKRRLESSWRASRSDSDRTLLKVHIRSY
;
A
#
# COMPACT_ATOMS: atom_id res chain seq x y z
N GLN A 1 -2.90 -6.20 -15.72
CA GLN A 1 -3.25 -7.36 -14.89
C GLN A 1 -3.75 -6.86 -13.54
N THR A 2 -4.97 -7.18 -13.15
CA THR A 2 -5.53 -6.74 -11.86
C THR A 2 -4.99 -7.66 -10.77
N ILE A 3 -4.23 -7.11 -9.84
CA ILE A 3 -3.73 -7.85 -8.67
C ILE A 3 -4.83 -7.79 -7.60
N TRP A 4 -5.24 -8.93 -7.06
CA TRP A 4 -6.19 -8.99 -5.95
C TRP A 4 -5.44 -9.16 -4.65
N TYR A 5 -5.87 -8.47 -3.60
CA TYR A 5 -5.20 -8.53 -2.31
C TYR A 5 -6.18 -8.30 -1.16
N ARG A 6 -5.79 -8.75 0.03
CA ARG A 6 -6.47 -8.47 1.30
C ARG A 6 -5.60 -7.51 2.10
N LEU A 7 -6.18 -6.41 2.57
CA LEU A 7 -5.44 -5.44 3.36
C LEU A 7 -5.37 -5.92 4.81
N ARG A 8 -4.23 -6.47 5.24
CA ARG A 8 -4.03 -7.00 6.60
C ARG A 8 -4.37 -5.99 7.70
N ARG A 9 -4.15 -4.69 7.46
CA ARG A 9 -4.49 -3.62 8.41
C ARG A 9 -6.00 -3.50 8.68
N LEU A 10 -6.85 -3.95 7.75
CA LEU A 10 -8.30 -3.97 7.94
C LEU A 10 -8.79 -5.27 8.58
N MET A 11 -7.89 -6.18 8.91
CA MET A 11 -8.27 -7.40 9.60
C MET A 11 -8.58 -7.07 11.07
N GLU A 12 -9.81 -7.35 11.46
CA GLU A 12 -10.26 -7.32 12.85
C GLU A 12 -10.12 -8.74 13.41
N PRO A 13 -9.07 -9.04 14.20
CA PRO A 13 -8.78 -10.40 14.61
C PRO A 13 -9.88 -10.98 15.51
N GLU A 14 -10.51 -10.18 16.37
CA GLU A 14 -11.60 -10.61 17.23
C GLU A 14 -12.83 -11.00 16.41
N ARG A 15 -13.17 -10.19 15.39
CA ARG A 15 -14.27 -10.47 14.48
C ARG A 15 -13.99 -11.69 13.63
N PHE A 16 -12.74 -11.91 13.22
CA PHE A 16 -12.34 -13.12 12.50
C PHE A 16 -12.50 -14.38 13.34
N GLN A 17 -12.12 -14.34 14.62
CA GLN A 17 -12.35 -15.45 15.55
C GLN A 17 -13.85 -15.73 15.74
N MET A 18 -14.67 -14.68 15.83
CA MET A 18 -16.12 -14.82 15.93
C MET A 18 -16.74 -15.45 14.67
N GLU A 19 -16.28 -15.05 13.48
CA GLU A 19 -16.76 -15.57 12.19
C GLU A 19 -16.27 -16.99 11.89
N LEU A 20 -15.08 -17.36 12.38
CA LEU A 20 -14.57 -18.74 12.32
C LEU A 20 -15.45 -19.71 13.10
N GLY A 21 -15.96 -19.26 14.26
CA GLY A 21 -16.78 -20.08 15.13
C GLY A 21 -16.00 -21.24 15.78
N PRO A 22 -16.68 -22.11 16.53
CA PRO A 22 -16.07 -23.30 17.10
C PRO A 22 -15.65 -24.28 16.00
N ILE A 23 -14.61 -25.09 16.28
CA ILE A 23 -14.21 -26.20 15.41
C ILE A 23 -15.44 -27.08 15.19
N PRO A 24 -15.84 -27.36 13.94
CA PRO A 24 -17.00 -28.21 13.70
C PRO A 24 -16.73 -29.62 14.23
N GLU A 25 -17.40 -29.97 15.33
CA GLU A 25 -17.31 -31.30 15.97
C GLU A 25 -17.72 -32.42 15.00
N ALA A 26 -18.56 -32.09 14.02
CA ALA A 26 -18.95 -32.98 12.92
C ALA A 26 -17.76 -33.53 12.11
N LEU A 27 -16.60 -32.86 12.13
CA LEU A 27 -15.41 -33.24 11.39
C LEU A 27 -14.46 -34.15 12.19
N THR A 28 -14.77 -34.44 13.46
CA THR A 28 -13.91 -35.26 14.34
C THR A 28 -13.90 -36.75 13.97
N HIS A 29 -14.82 -37.19 13.10
CA HIS A 29 -14.94 -38.57 12.63
C HIS A 29 -14.51 -38.77 11.17
N ASP A 30 -14.13 -37.71 10.49
CA ASP A 30 -13.70 -37.75 9.08
C ASP A 30 -12.19 -37.91 8.94
N SER A 31 -11.74 -38.34 7.76
CA SER A 31 -10.31 -38.38 7.44
C SER A 31 -9.66 -37.00 7.60
N VAL A 32 -8.37 -36.98 7.93
CA VAL A 32 -7.59 -35.73 8.10
C VAL A 32 -7.73 -34.78 6.90
N GLY A 33 -7.77 -35.31 5.67
CA GLY A 33 -7.95 -34.50 4.47
C GLY A 33 -9.32 -33.79 4.42
N ALA A 34 -10.39 -34.48 4.81
CA ALA A 34 -11.73 -33.90 4.86
C ALA A 34 -11.85 -32.83 5.95
N LEU A 35 -11.17 -33.03 7.09
CA LEU A 35 -11.06 -32.02 8.14
C LEU A 35 -10.37 -30.74 7.62
N VAL A 36 -9.23 -30.89 6.93
CA VAL A 36 -8.46 -29.75 6.38
C VAL A 36 -9.30 -28.98 5.35
N GLU A 37 -9.94 -29.66 4.40
CA GLU A 37 -10.77 -29.03 3.37
C GLU A 37 -11.97 -28.27 3.95
N ALA A 38 -12.62 -28.85 4.96
CA ALA A 38 -13.73 -28.18 5.63
C ALA A 38 -13.25 -26.95 6.41
N TRP A 39 -12.10 -27.04 7.08
CA TRP A 39 -11.46 -25.91 7.76
C TRP A 39 -11.07 -24.80 6.78
N ASP A 40 -10.44 -25.14 5.67
CA ASP A 40 -10.06 -24.17 4.63
C ASP A 40 -11.28 -23.45 4.07
N ARG A 41 -12.39 -24.15 3.87
CA ARG A 41 -13.65 -23.54 3.41
C ARG A 41 -14.22 -22.54 4.42
N VAL A 42 -14.26 -22.91 5.71
CA VAL A 42 -14.77 -22.04 6.78
C VAL A 42 -13.85 -20.82 6.94
N ALA A 43 -12.54 -21.04 6.99
CA ALA A 43 -11.55 -19.97 7.11
C ALA A 43 -11.59 -19.02 5.90
N ALA A 44 -11.72 -19.54 4.68
CA ALA A 44 -11.87 -18.71 3.49
C ALA A 44 -13.15 -17.84 3.55
N GLY A 45 -14.28 -18.43 3.96
CA GLY A 45 -15.54 -17.70 4.12
C GLY A 45 -15.47 -16.63 5.21
N ALA A 46 -14.85 -16.92 6.35
CA ALA A 46 -14.62 -15.94 7.41
C ALA A 46 -13.71 -14.80 6.93
N LEU A 47 -12.64 -15.12 6.19
CA LEU A 47 -11.77 -14.10 5.61
C LEU A 47 -12.51 -13.20 4.60
N ASP A 48 -13.40 -13.75 3.77
CA ASP A 48 -14.16 -12.93 2.81
C ASP A 48 -15.16 -11.98 3.49
N ARG A 49 -15.69 -12.35 4.66
CA ARG A 49 -16.58 -11.49 5.46
C ARG A 49 -15.84 -10.38 6.19
N VAL A 50 -14.67 -10.68 6.76
CA VAL A 50 -13.89 -9.72 7.55
C VAL A 50 -13.00 -8.84 6.67
N VAL A 51 -12.30 -9.44 5.71
CA VAL A 51 -11.38 -8.75 4.80
C VAL A 51 -11.63 -9.23 3.36
N PRO A 52 -12.69 -8.73 2.70
CA PRO A 52 -12.98 -9.11 1.33
C PRO A 52 -11.79 -8.78 0.41
N LEU A 53 -11.60 -9.59 -0.62
CA LEU A 53 -10.62 -9.32 -1.66
C LEU A 53 -10.93 -7.98 -2.32
N ARG A 54 -9.88 -7.16 -2.46
CA ARG A 54 -9.97 -5.87 -3.13
C ARG A 54 -9.06 -5.88 -4.36
N PRO A 55 -9.52 -5.29 -5.47
CA PRO A 55 -8.64 -5.10 -6.61
C PRO A 55 -7.62 -4.02 -6.23
N LEU A 56 -6.34 -4.30 -6.46
CA LEU A 56 -5.30 -3.29 -6.41
C LEU A 56 -5.51 -2.42 -7.63
N ILE A 57 -6.19 -1.29 -7.40
CA ILE A 57 -6.20 -0.20 -8.35
C ILE A 57 -4.77 0.31 -8.38
N GLN A 58 -3.99 -0.18 -9.34
CA GLN A 58 -2.77 0.50 -9.74
C GLN A 58 -3.22 1.85 -10.27
N HIS A 59 -3.25 2.84 -9.38
CA HIS A 59 -3.30 4.22 -9.77
C HIS A 59 -1.93 4.51 -10.39
N GLY A 60 -1.74 4.04 -11.63
CA GLY A 60 -0.71 4.60 -12.48
C GLY A 60 -0.89 6.11 -12.37
N SER A 61 0.19 6.81 -12.03
CA SER A 61 0.17 8.26 -11.98
C SER A 61 -0.46 8.72 -13.29
N ARG A 62 -1.74 9.12 -13.26
CA ARG A 62 -2.36 9.79 -14.39
C ARG A 62 -1.52 11.05 -14.46
N SER A 63 -0.54 11.05 -15.37
CA SER A 63 0.34 12.19 -15.54
C SER A 63 -0.60 13.36 -15.70
N ALA A 64 -0.64 14.24 -14.70
CA ALA A 64 -1.55 15.35 -14.76
C ALA A 64 -1.11 16.13 -16.01
N PRO A 65 -2.02 16.46 -16.94
CA PRO A 65 -1.61 16.99 -18.25
C PRO A 65 -0.82 18.30 -18.13
N TRP A 66 -0.95 19.00 -17.01
CA TRP A 66 -0.17 20.19 -16.66
C TRP A 66 1.15 19.90 -15.91
N PHE A 67 1.43 18.65 -15.55
CA PHE A 67 2.64 18.23 -14.82
C PHE A 67 3.65 17.63 -15.80
N SER A 68 4.33 18.53 -16.52
CA SER A 68 5.36 18.17 -17.50
C SER A 68 6.64 17.63 -16.85
N GLU A 69 7.44 16.94 -17.65
CA GLU A 69 8.77 16.46 -17.26
C GLU A 69 9.68 17.62 -16.84
N ALA A 70 9.62 18.76 -17.54
CA ALA A 70 10.34 19.98 -17.19
C ALA A 70 10.00 20.46 -15.76
N LEU A 71 8.72 20.48 -15.37
CA LEU A 71 8.32 20.82 -14.01
C LEU A 71 8.81 19.81 -12.97
N MET A 72 8.88 18.52 -13.35
CA MET A 72 9.42 17.48 -12.48
C MET A 72 10.91 17.67 -12.25
N GLU A 73 11.67 17.95 -13.31
CA GLU A 73 13.11 18.23 -13.24
C GLU A 73 13.37 19.50 -12.43
N MET A 74 12.66 20.59 -12.71
CA MET A 74 12.77 21.84 -11.94
C MET A 74 12.54 21.62 -10.44
N LYS A 75 11.52 20.82 -10.06
CA LYS A 75 11.28 20.46 -8.65
C LYS A 75 12.38 19.55 -8.08
N ARG A 76 12.93 18.61 -8.86
CA ARG A 76 14.06 17.76 -8.43
C ARG A 76 15.32 18.61 -8.18
N TRP A 77 15.63 19.54 -9.08
CA TRP A 77 16.75 20.47 -8.95
C TRP A 77 16.64 21.35 -7.72
N LYS A 78 15.46 21.93 -7.45
CA LYS A 78 15.20 22.68 -6.22
C LYS A 78 15.50 21.86 -4.97
N ARG A 79 15.02 20.60 -4.90
CA ARG A 79 15.29 19.71 -3.75
C ARG A 79 16.77 19.40 -3.57
N ARG A 80 17.51 19.20 -4.66
CA ARG A 80 18.97 18.96 -4.62
C ARG A 80 19.71 20.20 -4.10
N LEU A 81 19.37 21.39 -4.58
CA LEU A 81 19.96 22.64 -4.12
C LEU A 81 19.64 22.93 -2.65
N GLU A 82 18.39 22.69 -2.22
CA GLU A 82 18.03 22.78 -0.80
C GLU A 82 18.82 21.78 0.05
N SER A 83 19.01 20.55 -0.43
CA SER A 83 19.81 19.54 0.27
C SER A 83 21.27 19.97 0.39
N SER A 84 21.85 20.51 -0.69
CA SER A 84 23.23 21.06 -0.69
C SER A 84 23.36 22.18 0.31
N TRP A 85 22.47 23.18 0.26
CA TRP A 85 22.48 24.31 1.18
C TRP A 85 22.26 23.88 2.64
N ARG A 86 21.37 22.92 2.93
CA ARG A 86 21.20 22.42 4.30
C ARG A 86 22.47 21.74 4.83
N ALA A 87 23.22 21.07 3.97
CA ALA A 87 24.48 20.41 4.32
C ALA A 87 25.64 21.40 4.46
N SER A 88 25.80 22.35 3.53
CA SER A 88 26.93 23.28 3.48
C SER A 88 26.70 24.57 4.28
N ARG A 89 25.44 24.98 4.47
CA ARG A 89 25.01 26.31 4.94
C ARG A 89 25.68 27.48 4.22
N SER A 90 26.21 27.24 3.02
CA SER A 90 26.92 28.23 2.23
C SER A 90 25.98 29.27 1.61
N ASP A 91 26.41 30.52 1.57
CA ASP A 91 25.71 31.58 0.84
C ASP A 91 25.78 31.40 -0.69
N SER A 92 26.77 30.66 -1.22
CA SER A 92 26.81 30.28 -2.64
C SER A 92 25.61 29.40 -2.99
N ASP A 93 25.38 28.35 -2.20
CA ASP A 93 24.32 27.38 -2.42
C ASP A 93 22.95 28.02 -2.20
N ARG A 94 22.87 28.94 -1.23
CA ARG A 94 21.69 29.78 -1.00
C ARG A 94 21.39 30.67 -2.21
N THR A 95 22.42 31.22 -2.86
CA THR A 95 22.26 32.06 -4.05
C THR A 95 21.82 31.23 -5.26
N LEU A 96 22.42 30.06 -5.46
CA LEU A 96 22.01 29.12 -6.51
C LEU A 96 20.55 28.69 -6.35
N LEU A 97 20.12 28.38 -5.11
CA LEU A 97 18.72 28.07 -4.81
C LEU A 97 17.79 29.25 -5.12
N LYS A 98 18.17 30.48 -4.75
CA LYS A 98 17.38 31.69 -5.05
C LYS A 98 17.25 31.95 -6.55
N VAL A 99 18.34 31.78 -7.31
CA VAL A 99 18.33 31.92 -8.77
C VAL A 99 17.40 30.88 -9.39
N HIS A 100 17.49 29.63 -8.97
CA HIS A 100 16.63 28.54 -9.45
C HIS A 100 15.15 28.73 -9.11
N ILE A 101 14.84 29.30 -7.94
CA ILE A 101 13.45 29.65 -7.57
C ILE A 101 12.96 30.85 -8.39
N ARG A 102 13.84 31.78 -8.78
CA ARG A 102 13.48 32.97 -9.56
C ARG A 102 13.29 32.68 -11.05
N SER A 103 13.85 31.58 -11.56
CA SER A 103 13.59 31.07 -12.92
C SER A 103 12.29 30.28 -13.05
N TYR A 104 11.53 30.15 -11.95
CA TYR A 104 10.14 29.66 -11.94
C TYR A 104 9.19 30.77 -12.39
#